data_AF-A0A7T0C0A8-F1
#
_entry.id   AF-A0A7T0C0A8-F1
#
_cell.length_a   1.000
_cell.length_b   1.000
_cell.length_c   1.000
_cell.angle_alpha   90.00
_cell.angle_beta   90.00
_cell.angle_gamma   90.00
#
_symmetry.space_group_name_H-M   'P 1'
#
loop_
_entity.id
_entity.type
_entity.pdbx_description
1 polymer ?
#
loop_
_entity_poly.entity_id
_entity_poly.type
_entity_poly.pdbx_seq_one_letter_code
_entity_poly.pdbx_strand_id
1 'polypeptide(L)'
;MSQEAHCQECGNVVESLPTQVEYQGQEIHLFNPVICVDCLQQLCERHSATCANCGGAIPPYTQVGVLKAESGEKQLIHMNTACSTAGSAFHGYWGKGELREFIQIEAC
;
A
#
# COMPACT_ATOMS: atom_id res chain seq x y z
N MET A 1 -29.45 11.83 2.57
CA MET A 1 -28.87 11.36 3.85
C MET A 1 -27.41 11.08 3.57
N SER A 2 -26.48 11.91 4.04
CA SER A 2 -25.06 11.57 4.04
C SER A 2 -24.86 10.49 5.09
N GLN A 3 -24.46 9.28 4.68
CA GLN A 3 -24.00 8.28 5.64
C GLN A 3 -22.71 8.82 6.27
N GLU A 4 -22.69 8.92 7.59
CA GLU A 4 -21.47 9.23 8.32
C GLU A 4 -20.48 8.08 8.08
N ALA A 5 -19.33 8.42 7.50
CA ALA A 5 -18.27 7.45 7.28
C ALA A 5 -17.51 7.27 8.61
N HIS A 6 -17.35 6.04 9.09
CA HIS A 6 -16.63 5.75 10.33
C HIS A 6 -15.30 5.06 10.05
N CYS A 7 -14.26 5.47 10.77
CA CYS A 7 -12.94 4.86 10.71
C CYS A 7 -13.01 3.40 11.16
N GLN A 8 -12.53 2.48 10.33
CA GLN A 8 -12.52 1.05 10.63
C GLN A 8 -11.53 0.65 11.74
N GLU A 9 -10.58 1.52 12.10
CA GLU A 9 -9.59 1.24 13.15
C GLU A 9 -10.03 1.74 14.53
N CYS A 10 -10.62 2.94 14.62
CA CYS A 10 -10.96 3.57 15.90
C CYS A 10 -12.46 3.88 16.08
N GLY A 11 -13.29 3.77 15.04
CA GLY A 11 -14.73 4.05 15.09
C GLY A 11 -15.11 5.54 14.99
N ASN A 12 -14.15 6.46 15.05
CA ASN A 12 -14.42 7.90 14.92
C ASN A 12 -14.99 8.25 13.55
N VAL A 13 -15.78 9.32 13.48
CA VAL A 13 -16.29 9.88 12.23
C VAL A 13 -15.12 10.37 11.38
N VAL A 14 -15.14 10.01 10.09
CA VAL A 14 -14.21 10.49 9.08
C VAL A 14 -14.87 11.65 8.34
N GLU A 15 -14.26 12.82 8.44
CA GLU A 15 -14.81 14.08 7.93
C GLU A 15 -14.86 14.15 6.40
N SER A 16 -13.91 13.48 5.72
CA SER A 16 -13.82 13.49 4.26
C SER A 16 -13.21 12.20 3.71
N LEU A 17 -13.69 11.80 2.53
CA LEU A 17 -13.12 10.72 1.74
C LEU A 17 -12.67 11.28 0.37
N PRO A 18 -11.53 10.85 -0.18
CA PRO A 18 -10.57 9.92 0.43
C PRO A 18 -9.89 10.53 1.65
N THR A 19 -9.42 9.69 2.56
CA THR A 19 -8.50 10.15 3.59
C THR A 19 -7.17 10.45 2.92
N GLN A 20 -6.65 11.66 3.14
CA GLN A 20 -5.42 12.15 2.54
C GLN A 20 -4.36 12.32 3.62
N VAL A 21 -3.18 11.74 3.41
CA VAL A 21 -2.01 11.93 4.28
C VAL A 21 -0.75 12.03 3.44
N GLU A 22 0.24 12.78 3.95
CA GLU A 22 1.61 12.73 3.43
C GLU A 22 2.45 11.86 4.37
N TYR A 23 3.15 10.86 3.82
CA TYR A 23 4.02 9.97 4.57
C TYR A 23 5.36 9.82 3.85
N GLN A 24 6.46 10.23 4.50
CA GLN A 24 7.82 10.21 3.94
C GLN A 24 7.93 10.83 2.53
N GLY A 25 7.22 11.94 2.30
CA GLY A 25 7.20 12.65 1.01
C GLY A 25 6.31 12.00 -0.06
N GLN A 26 5.48 11.02 0.32
CA GLN A 26 4.48 10.40 -0.56
C GLN A 26 3.09 10.85 -0.16
N GLU A 27 2.30 11.33 -1.12
CA GLU A 27 0.88 11.64 -0.93
C GLU A 27 0.04 10.37 -1.09
N ILE A 28 -0.78 10.06 -0.09
CA ILE A 28 -1.61 8.86 -0.02
C ILE A 28 -3.07 9.30 -0.01
N HIS A 29 -3.86 8.78 -0.97
CA HIS A 29 -5.30 8.96 -1.03
C HIS A 29 -6.00 7.62 -0.82
N LEU A 30 -6.58 7.41 0.37
CA LEU A 30 -7.25 6.16 0.71
C LEU A 30 -8.78 6.31 0.64
N PHE A 31 -9.39 5.66 -0.33
CA PHE A 31 -10.86 5.62 -0.49
C PHE A 31 -11.50 4.45 0.26
N ASN A 32 -10.82 3.31 0.29
CA ASN A 32 -11.28 2.09 0.95
C ASN A 32 -10.05 1.28 1.40
N PRO A 33 -9.96 0.83 2.68
CA PRO A 33 -10.92 1.03 3.77
C PRO A 33 -11.08 2.49 4.20
N VAL A 34 -12.19 2.79 4.88
CA VAL A 34 -12.44 4.11 5.50
C VAL A 34 -11.61 4.19 6.79
N ILE A 35 -10.55 5.00 6.80
CA ILE A 35 -9.61 5.13 7.92
C ILE A 35 -9.39 6.62 8.17
N CYS A 36 -9.45 7.12 9.41
CA CYS A 36 -9.13 8.53 9.67
C CYS A 36 -7.63 8.83 9.47
N VAL A 37 -7.29 10.12 9.33
CA VAL A 37 -5.92 10.61 9.14
C VAL A 37 -4.95 10.02 10.18
N ASP A 38 -5.28 10.12 11.46
CA ASP A 38 -4.41 9.66 12.55
C ASP A 38 -4.15 8.14 12.49
N CYS A 39 -5.20 7.36 12.24
CA CYS A 39 -5.06 5.92 12.11
C CYS A 39 -4.25 5.56 10.86
N LEU A 40 -4.45 6.25 9.74
CA LEU A 40 -3.71 5.99 8.51
C LEU A 40 -2.21 6.27 8.68
N GLN A 41 -1.83 7.35 9.36
CA GLN A 41 -0.44 7.64 9.69
C GLN A 41 0.19 6.54 10.55
N GLN A 42 -0.49 6.13 11.63
CA GLN A 42 -0.01 5.04 12.49
C GLN A 42 0.08 3.69 11.77
N LEU A 43 -0.80 3.45 10.79
CA LEU A 43 -0.71 2.26 9.96
C LEU A 43 0.50 2.34 9.03
N CYS A 44 0.80 3.51 8.45
CA CYS A 44 2.00 3.71 7.65
C CYS A 44 3.26 3.43 8.48
N GLU A 45 3.35 3.97 9.70
CA GLU A 45 4.51 3.75 10.58
C GLU A 45 4.72 2.26 10.92
N ARG A 46 3.64 1.53 11.22
CA ARG A 46 3.71 0.14 11.69
C ARG A 46 3.78 -0.91 10.60
N HIS A 47 3.18 -0.63 9.44
CA HIS A 47 2.92 -1.63 8.41
C HIS A 47 3.49 -1.27 7.04
N SER A 48 4.26 -0.18 6.91
CA SER A 48 4.99 0.06 5.67
C SER A 48 6.05 -1.00 5.44
N ALA A 49 6.18 -1.45 4.20
CA ALA A 49 7.31 -2.27 3.77
C ALA A 49 8.42 -1.39 3.18
N THR A 50 9.62 -1.94 3.04
CA THR A 50 10.71 -1.27 2.32
C THR A 50 10.75 -1.75 0.88
N CYS A 51 10.77 -0.82 -0.07
CA CYS A 51 10.95 -1.12 -1.48
C CYS A 51 12.35 -1.68 -1.73
N ALA A 52 12.43 -2.89 -2.28
CA ALA A 52 13.71 -3.54 -2.55
C ALA A 52 14.55 -2.85 -3.64
N ASN A 53 13.94 -2.00 -4.47
CA ASN A 53 14.63 -1.29 -5.54
C ASN A 53 15.19 0.08 -5.11
N CYS A 54 14.38 0.92 -4.45
CA CYS A 54 14.77 2.29 -4.09
C CYS A 54 15.02 2.51 -2.59
N GLY A 55 14.71 1.54 -1.73
CA GLY A 55 14.80 1.66 -0.27
C GLY A 55 13.71 2.53 0.37
N GLY A 56 12.83 3.15 -0.42
CA GLY A 56 11.72 3.97 0.10
C GLY A 56 10.62 3.14 0.75
N ALA A 57 9.80 3.77 1.60
CA ALA A 57 8.66 3.12 2.22
C ALA A 57 7.55 2.81 1.20
N ILE A 58 6.91 1.66 1.34
CA ILE A 58 5.70 1.24 0.65
C ILE A 58 4.59 1.28 1.69
N PRO A 59 3.70 2.29 1.67
CA PRO A 59 2.60 2.40 2.62
C PRO A 59 1.62 1.23 2.52
N PRO A 60 0.91 0.89 3.60
CA PRO A 60 -0.21 -0.03 3.54
C PRO A 60 -1.27 0.46 2.55
N TYR A 61 -2.08 -0.48 2.07
CA TYR A 61 -3.14 -0.26 1.08
C TYR A 61 -2.64 0.18 -0.31
N THR A 62 -1.42 -0.21 -0.69
CA THR A 62 -0.76 0.18 -1.94
C THR A 62 -0.61 -1.01 -2.89
N GLN A 63 -0.75 -0.78 -4.19
CA GLN A 63 -0.39 -1.79 -5.20
C GLN A 63 1.13 -1.91 -5.30
N VAL A 64 1.62 -3.15 -5.30
CA VAL A 64 3.04 -3.47 -5.28
C VAL A 64 3.40 -4.45 -6.38
N GLY A 65 4.60 -4.27 -6.93
CA GLY A 65 5.26 -5.30 -7.71
C GLY A 65 5.92 -6.28 -6.75
N VAL A 66 5.99 -7.54 -7.14
CA VAL A 66 6.62 -8.57 -6.33
C VAL A 66 7.67 -9.31 -7.15
N LEU A 67 8.90 -9.29 -6.64
CA LEU A 67 10.03 -10.02 -7.18
C LEU A 67 10.26 -11.28 -6.34
N LYS A 68 10.61 -12.39 -6.99
CA LYS A 68 11.13 -13.58 -6.31
C LYS A 68 12.65 -13.47 -6.28
N ALA A 69 13.22 -13.35 -5.09
CA ALA A 69 14.67 -13.45 -4.91
C ALA A 69 15.12 -14.90 -5.21
N GLU A 70 16.42 -15.08 -5.48
CA GLU A 70 17.02 -16.41 -5.70
C GLU A 70 16.85 -17.33 -4.48
N SER A 71 16.72 -16.76 -3.28
CA SER A 71 16.40 -17.46 -2.03
C SER A 71 14.96 -17.96 -1.94
N GLY A 72 14.10 -17.59 -2.89
CA GLY A 72 12.65 -17.84 -2.85
C GLY A 72 11.85 -16.83 -2.03
N GLU A 73 12.53 -15.89 -1.36
CA GLU A 73 11.86 -14.81 -0.63
C GLU A 73 11.20 -13.80 -1.58
N LYS A 74 10.03 -13.30 -1.17
CA LYS A 74 9.29 -12.28 -1.93
C LYS A 74 9.76 -10.91 -1.52
N GLN A 75 10.19 -10.12 -2.50
CA GLN A 75 10.59 -8.73 -2.32
C GLN A 75 9.55 -7.81 -2.94
N LEU A 76 9.20 -6.74 -2.22
CA LEU A 76 8.20 -5.78 -2.65
C LEU A 76 8.87 -4.58 -3.31
N ILE A 77 8.29 -4.09 -4.40
CA ILE A 77 8.73 -2.89 -5.09
C ILE A 77 7.53 -1.96 -5.36
N HIS A 78 7.79 -0.65 -5.42
CA HIS A 78 6.75 0.30 -5.84
C HIS A 78 6.28 0.01 -7.27
N MET A 79 4.99 0.21 -7.51
CA MET A 79 4.38 0.19 -8.85
C MET A 79 4.47 1.57 -9.52
N ASN A 80 5.67 2.00 -9.87
CA ASN A 80 5.89 3.24 -10.61
C ASN A 80 7.01 3.07 -11.66
N THR A 81 7.14 4.01 -12.59
CA THR A 81 8.11 3.91 -13.70
C THR A 81 9.57 3.86 -13.26
N ALA A 82 9.90 4.29 -12.03
CA ALA A 82 11.26 4.25 -11.49
C ALA A 82 11.60 2.91 -10.81
N CYS A 83 10.61 2.22 -10.24
CA CYS A 83 10.81 0.99 -9.47
C CYS A 83 10.28 -0.26 -10.17
N SER A 84 9.23 -0.14 -10.96
CA SER A 84 8.74 -1.21 -11.82
C SER A 84 9.75 -1.43 -12.93
N THR A 85 10.69 -2.36 -12.70
CA THR A 85 11.46 -2.93 -13.80
C THR A 85 10.50 -3.61 -14.78
N ALA A 86 10.86 -3.67 -16.06
CA ALA A 86 10.11 -4.35 -17.13
C ALA A 86 10.05 -5.89 -16.96
N GLY A 87 10.01 -6.39 -15.73
CA GLY A 87 10.11 -7.80 -15.36
C GLY A 87 9.50 -8.13 -13.99
N SER A 88 8.67 -7.28 -13.38
CA SER A 88 7.85 -7.71 -12.25
C SER A 88 6.85 -8.77 -12.72
N ALA A 89 7.22 -10.04 -12.58
CA ALA A 89 6.41 -11.18 -13.00
C ALA A 89 5.10 -11.31 -12.20
N PHE A 90 4.98 -10.59 -11.08
CA PHE A 90 3.84 -10.67 -10.19
C PHE A 90 3.43 -9.29 -9.68
N HIS A 91 2.12 -9.10 -9.53
CA HIS A 91 1.51 -7.95 -8.90
C HIS A 91 0.78 -8.39 -7.63
N GLY A 92 0.68 -7.51 -6.66
CA GLY A 92 -0.13 -7.74 -5.47
C GLY A 92 -0.55 -6.45 -4.81
N TYR A 93 -1.27 -6.60 -3.70
CA TYR A 93 -1.75 -5.51 -2.87
C TYR A 93 -1.13 -5.63 -1.49
N TRP A 94 -0.36 -4.62 -1.09
CA TRP A 94 0.17 -4.54 0.26
C TRP A 94 -0.93 -4.00 1.17
N GLY A 95 -1.51 -4.86 2.01
CA GLY A 95 -2.53 -4.48 2.99
C GLY A 95 -1.91 -3.92 4.27
N LYS A 96 -2.38 -4.40 5.43
CA LYS A 96 -1.85 -4.04 6.75
C LYS A 96 -0.73 -5.00 7.17
N GLY A 97 0.41 -4.93 6.48
CA GLY A 97 1.58 -5.78 6.78
C GLY A 97 1.57 -7.15 6.10
N GLU A 98 0.64 -7.37 5.16
CA GLU A 98 0.47 -8.63 4.44
C GLU A 98 0.33 -8.38 2.95
N LEU A 99 0.99 -9.22 2.14
CA LEU A 99 0.82 -9.24 0.70
C LEU A 99 -0.45 -10.03 0.34
N ARG A 100 -1.39 -9.36 -0.30
CA ARG A 100 -2.68 -9.91 -0.77
C ARG A 100 -2.75 -9.88 -2.29
N GLU A 101 -3.74 -10.57 -2.85
CA GLU A 101 -4.10 -10.51 -4.28
C GLU A 101 -2.89 -10.73 -5.21
N PHE A 102 -2.04 -11.70 -4.83
CA PHE A 102 -0.81 -12.03 -5.54
C PHE A 102 -1.15 -12.76 -6.84
N ILE A 103 -1.00 -12.07 -7.97
CA ILE A 103 -1.31 -12.59 -9.31
C ILE A 103 -0.03 -12.62 -10.15
N GLN A 104 0.22 -13.75 -10.81
CA GLN A 104 1.24 -13.86 -11.84
C GLN A 104 0.70 -13.28 -13.14
N ILE A 105 1.43 -12.35 -13.76
CA ILE A 105 1.14 -12.01 -15.15
C ILE A 105 1.90 -13.04 -16.00
N GLU A 106 1.18 -13.92 -16.69
CA GLU A 106 1.78 -14.73 -17.75
C GLU A 106 2.34 -13.76 -18.79
N ALA A 107 3.65 -13.83 -19.00
CA ALA A 107 4.29 -13.13 -20.10
C ALA A 107 3.79 -13.79 -21.40
N CYS A 108 2.97 -13.06 -22.15
CA CYS A 108 2.60 -13.43 -23.52
C CYS A 108 3.80 -13.28 -24.47
#